data_AF-A0A7S0ASH7-F1
#
_entry.id   AF-A0A7S0ASH7-F1
#
_cell.length_a   1.000
_cell.length_b   1.000
_cell.length_c   1.000
_cell.angle_alpha   90.00
_cell.angle_beta   90.00
_cell.angle_gamma   90.00
#
_symmetry.space_group_name_H-M   'P 1'
#
loop_
_entity.id
_entity.type
_entity.pdbx_description
1 polymer ?
#
loop_
_entity_poly.entity_id
_entity_poly.type
_entity_poly.pdbx_seq_one_letter_code
_entity_poly.pdbx_strand_id
1 'polypeptide(L)'
;MVVGIEQGIIYASPSCRAMGALPCLVATLALCMAGVDGRVGAKGFFSVYTDIFEERECSCSCCIRELRRPNEINGNAKYKCSMPPVNDKRVELHGCTSTCTVVNDAIFHTSGTLETNRFCFYHCQPRVGGTASAVRAAIASQQTSALYNGGSLVDTECMSVLPSMLDQAVLGDHNGRDAEAPLST
;
A
#
# COMPACT_ATOMS: atom_id res chain seq x y z
N MET A 1 26.36 28.20 -22.61
CA MET A 1 26.91 27.57 -23.82
C MET A 1 26.49 26.10 -23.81
N VAL A 2 25.77 25.67 -24.85
CA VAL A 2 25.49 24.27 -25.31
C VAL A 2 24.80 23.35 -24.27
N VAL A 3 23.47 23.20 -24.20
CA VAL A 3 22.50 22.46 -25.07
C VAL A 3 23.00 21.11 -25.59
N GLY A 4 22.49 20.02 -25.00
CA GLY A 4 22.58 18.66 -25.54
C GLY A 4 21.30 17.89 -25.24
N ILE A 5 20.42 17.82 -26.24
CA ILE A 5 19.17 17.04 -26.28
C ILE A 5 19.50 15.79 -27.09
N GLU A 6 19.33 14.59 -26.55
CA GLU A 6 19.25 13.36 -27.37
C GLU A 6 17.84 12.79 -27.32
N GLN A 7 17.17 12.91 -28.47
CA GLN A 7 15.92 12.25 -28.79
C GLN A 7 16.23 10.86 -29.35
N GLY A 8 15.60 9.82 -28.80
CA GLY A 8 15.61 8.47 -29.35
C GLY A 8 14.18 7.99 -29.60
N ILE A 9 13.66 8.24 -30.80
CA ILE A 9 12.43 7.63 -31.32
C ILE A 9 12.86 6.56 -32.32
N ILE A 10 12.45 5.30 -32.12
CA ILE A 10 12.43 4.27 -33.18
C ILE A 10 11.01 3.69 -33.26
N TYR A 11 10.42 3.89 -34.43
CA TYR A 11 9.19 3.27 -34.93
C TYR A 11 9.52 1.93 -35.62
N ALA A 12 8.65 0.93 -35.47
CA ALA A 12 8.27 -0.09 -36.47
C ALA A 12 7.46 -1.20 -35.76
N SER A 13 6.41 -1.86 -36.27
CA SER A 13 5.45 -1.71 -37.37
C SER A 13 4.38 -2.79 -37.10
N PRO A 14 3.13 -2.63 -37.57
CA PRO A 14 2.06 -3.62 -37.38
C PRO A 14 2.16 -4.74 -38.42
N SER A 15 2.05 -6.00 -37.99
CA SER A 15 1.88 -7.13 -38.91
C SER A 15 0.39 -7.41 -39.11
N CYS A 16 -0.21 -6.71 -40.07
CA CYS A 16 -1.45 -7.10 -40.72
C CYS A 16 -1.21 -8.39 -41.52
N ARG A 17 -1.86 -9.50 -41.14
CA ARG A 17 -2.14 -10.60 -42.06
C ARG A 17 -3.61 -10.55 -42.44
N ALA A 18 -3.85 -10.04 -43.65
CA ALA A 18 -5.12 -10.07 -44.34
C ALA A 18 -5.22 -11.31 -45.22
N MET A 19 -6.47 -11.65 -45.53
CA MET A 19 -6.96 -12.40 -46.70
C MET A 19 -6.90 -13.94 -46.68
N GLY A 20 -8.09 -14.49 -46.44
CA GLY A 20 -8.52 -15.80 -46.90
C GLY A 20 -10.05 -15.81 -46.99
N ALA A 21 -10.59 -15.12 -47.99
CA ALA A 21 -12.02 -15.18 -48.33
C ALA A 21 -12.29 -16.48 -49.09
N LEU A 22 -13.20 -17.31 -48.59
CA LEU A 22 -13.90 -18.31 -49.40
C LEU A 22 -15.39 -18.32 -49.01
N PRO A 23 -16.32 -18.01 -49.92
CA PRO A 23 -17.74 -18.08 -49.68
C PRO A 23 -18.24 -19.49 -50.04
N CYS A 24 -18.91 -20.17 -49.11
CA CYS A 24 -19.74 -21.31 -49.46
C CYS A 24 -21.15 -21.11 -48.90
N LEU A 25 -21.97 -20.61 -49.82
CA LEU A 25 -23.42 -20.76 -49.96
C LEU A 25 -24.12 -21.84 -49.10
N VAL A 26 -25.24 -21.39 -48.52
CA VAL A 26 -26.57 -22.05 -48.48
C VAL A 26 -26.92 -22.93 -47.28
N ALA A 27 -27.74 -22.29 -46.43
CA ALA A 27 -29.01 -22.74 -45.84
C ALA A 27 -29.05 -24.07 -45.09
N THR A 28 -29.45 -24.01 -43.81
CA THR A 28 -30.51 -24.87 -43.27
C THR A 28 -31.01 -24.37 -41.90
N LEU A 29 -32.35 -24.30 -41.76
CA LEU A 29 -33.18 -24.37 -40.56
C LEU A 29 -32.94 -23.33 -39.43
N ALA A 30 -33.82 -22.37 -39.15
CA ALA A 30 -35.27 -22.46 -38.92
C ALA A 30 -35.68 -23.69 -38.10
N LEU A 31 -35.61 -23.57 -36.77
CA LEU A 31 -36.60 -23.96 -35.75
C LEU A 31 -35.89 -24.10 -34.40
N CYS A 32 -36.26 -23.24 -33.43
CA CYS A 32 -36.39 -23.54 -32.00
C CYS A 32 -36.64 -22.22 -31.23
N MET A 33 -37.77 -21.57 -31.55
CA MET A 33 -38.40 -20.63 -30.62
C MET A 33 -39.21 -21.46 -29.61
N ALA A 34 -38.50 -22.19 -28.74
CA ALA A 34 -39.11 -22.79 -27.56
C ALA A 34 -39.01 -21.75 -26.44
N GLY A 35 -40.18 -21.23 -26.04
CA GLY A 35 -40.32 -20.31 -24.94
C GLY A 35 -39.69 -20.88 -23.67
N VAL A 36 -38.71 -20.16 -23.16
CA VAL A 36 -38.27 -20.28 -21.79
C VAL A 36 -38.48 -18.89 -21.21
N ASP A 37 -39.54 -18.75 -20.40
CA ASP A 37 -39.69 -17.65 -19.44
C ASP A 37 -38.60 -17.78 -18.36
N GLY A 38 -37.35 -17.73 -18.79
CA GLY A 38 -36.22 -17.50 -17.94
C GLY A 38 -36.16 -16.00 -17.73
N ARG A 39 -36.60 -15.52 -16.57
CA ARG A 39 -36.09 -14.28 -16.00
C ARG A 39 -34.59 -14.48 -15.73
N VAL A 40 -33.80 -14.47 -16.81
CA VAL A 40 -32.36 -14.32 -16.73
C VAL A 40 -32.17 -12.88 -16.31
N GLY A 41 -32.06 -12.67 -15.00
CA GLY A 41 -31.52 -11.43 -14.47
C GLY A 41 -30.17 -11.24 -15.13
N ALA A 42 -30.14 -10.39 -16.16
CA ALA A 42 -28.94 -10.02 -16.88
C ALA A 42 -28.01 -9.33 -15.88
N LYS A 43 -27.17 -10.12 -15.21
CA LYS A 43 -25.93 -9.61 -14.63
C LYS A 43 -25.09 -9.19 -15.83
N GLY A 44 -25.22 -7.92 -16.18
CA GLY A 44 -24.57 -7.34 -17.34
C GLY A 44 -23.05 -7.52 -17.25
N PHE A 45 -22.42 -7.63 -18.43
CA PHE A 45 -20.97 -7.77 -18.63
C PHE A 45 -20.11 -6.66 -17.99
N PHE A 46 -20.72 -5.66 -17.36
CA PHE A 46 -20.06 -4.59 -16.65
C PHE A 46 -19.77 -4.91 -15.17
N SER A 47 -20.22 -6.05 -14.64
CA SER A 47 -19.98 -6.45 -13.24
C SER A 47 -18.51 -6.79 -12.91
N VAL A 48 -17.62 -6.83 -13.90
CA VAL A 48 -16.21 -7.26 -13.75
C VAL A 48 -15.25 -6.10 -13.42
N TYR A 49 -15.72 -4.84 -13.52
CA TYR A 49 -14.83 -3.68 -13.40
C TYR A 49 -14.78 -3.03 -12.00
N THR A 50 -15.60 -3.49 -11.06
CA THR A 50 -15.64 -2.90 -9.72
C THR A 50 -15.47 -3.98 -8.66
N ASP A 51 -14.23 -4.24 -8.26
CA ASP A 51 -13.98 -4.86 -6.96
C ASP A 51 -14.34 -3.83 -5.88
N ILE A 52 -15.29 -4.21 -5.02
CA ILE A 52 -15.66 -3.41 -3.85
C ILE A 52 -14.79 -3.92 -2.72
N PHE A 53 -13.88 -3.08 -2.24
CA PHE A 53 -13.11 -3.38 -1.04
C PHE A 53 -14.03 -3.37 0.18
N GLU A 54 -14.14 -4.51 0.87
CA GLU A 54 -14.91 -4.61 2.11
C GLU A 54 -14.16 -3.97 3.29
N GLU A 55 -12.83 -4.02 3.26
CA GLU A 55 -11.97 -3.42 4.27
C GLU A 55 -11.69 -1.93 4.03
N ARG A 56 -11.51 -1.20 5.12
CA ARG A 56 -11.13 0.22 5.11
C ARG A 56 -9.73 0.43 4.60
N GLU A 57 -9.52 1.60 3.99
CA GLU A 57 -8.21 2.08 3.57
C GLU A 57 -7.24 2.20 4.77
N CYS A 58 -5.99 1.81 4.56
CA CYS A 58 -4.95 1.92 5.57
C CYS A 58 -4.59 3.40 5.86
N SER A 59 -4.46 3.73 7.15
CA SER A 59 -4.06 5.08 7.60
C SER A 59 -3.06 5.03 8.75
N CYS A 60 -2.08 5.94 8.75
CA CYS A 60 -1.09 6.07 9.82
C CYS A 60 -1.68 6.51 11.17
N SER A 61 -2.93 7.00 11.19
CA SER A 61 -3.65 7.29 12.44
C SER A 61 -3.87 6.04 13.30
N CYS A 62 -3.82 4.86 12.68
CA CYS A 62 -3.92 3.56 13.34
C CYS A 62 -2.58 2.99 13.81
N CYS A 63 -1.50 3.77 13.73
CA CYS A 63 -0.17 3.32 14.08
C CYS A 63 0.34 4.06 15.31
N ILE A 64 1.03 3.34 16.19
CA ILE A 64 1.74 3.88 17.35
C ILE A 64 3.23 3.68 17.20
N ARG A 65 4.01 4.43 17.98
CA ARG A 65 5.46 4.29 18.02
C ARG A 65 5.87 3.16 18.97
N GLU A 66 6.54 2.16 18.44
CA GLU A 66 7.09 1.04 19.22
C GLU A 66 8.61 0.96 19.06
N LEU A 67 9.28 0.32 20.02
CA LEU A 67 10.70 -0.01 19.90
C LEU A 67 10.89 -1.08 18.81
N ARG A 68 11.92 -0.92 17.98
CA ARG A 68 12.33 -1.97 17.05
C ARG A 68 12.85 -3.18 17.80
N ARG A 69 12.56 -4.37 17.28
CA ARG A 69 13.15 -5.60 17.81
C ARG A 69 14.65 -5.59 17.53
N PRO A 70 15.50 -6.24 18.36
CA PRO A 70 16.95 -6.26 18.15
C PRO A 70 17.38 -6.71 16.74
N ASN A 71 16.61 -7.61 16.12
CA ASN A 71 16.87 -8.12 14.77
C ASN A 71 16.39 -7.18 13.65
N GLU A 72 15.62 -6.14 13.97
CA GLU A 72 15.12 -5.12 13.04
C GLU A 72 15.94 -3.81 13.12
N ILE A 73 16.97 -3.77 13.98
CA ILE A 73 17.79 -2.58 14.15
C ILE A 73 18.67 -2.42 12.89
N ASN A 74 18.22 -1.57 11.97
CA ASN A 74 19.06 -1.04 10.91
C ASN A 74 19.67 0.30 11.35
N GLY A 75 20.98 0.31 11.61
CA GLY A 75 21.72 1.50 12.01
C GLY A 75 21.32 2.04 13.38
N ASN A 76 21.04 3.35 13.46
CA ASN A 76 20.70 4.04 14.71
C ASN A 76 19.20 4.13 14.98
N ALA A 77 18.38 3.44 14.19
CA ALA A 77 16.94 3.55 14.27
C ALA A 77 16.35 2.63 15.36
N LYS A 78 15.95 3.24 16.48
CA LYS A 78 15.43 2.51 17.65
C LYS A 78 13.92 2.32 17.64
N TYR A 79 13.20 3.14 16.90
CA TYR A 79 11.74 3.16 16.90
C TYR A 79 11.17 2.85 15.51
N LYS A 80 10.00 2.22 15.49
CA LYS A 80 9.18 1.99 14.31
C LYS A 80 7.73 2.37 14.60
N CYS A 81 6.93 2.41 13.55
CA CYS A 81 5.48 2.45 13.66
C CYS A 81 4.93 1.02 13.59
N SER A 82 3.99 0.69 14.48
CA SER A 82 3.29 -0.60 14.51
C SER A 82 1.84 -0.40 14.89
N MET A 83 1.02 -1.41 14.66
CA MET A 83 -0.37 -1.36 15.10
C MET A 83 -0.43 -1.47 16.64
N PRO A 84 -1.26 -0.65 17.33
CA PRO A 84 -1.42 -0.74 18.77
C PRO A 84 -1.98 -2.09 19.21
N PRO A 85 -1.72 -2.51 20.46
CA PRO A 85 -2.26 -3.74 21.00
C PRO A 85 -3.80 -3.69 21.05
N VAL A 86 -4.44 -4.86 21.01
CA VAL A 86 -5.91 -5.01 20.86
C VAL A 86 -6.73 -4.27 21.95
N ASN A 87 -6.14 -4.04 23.12
CA ASN A 87 -6.79 -3.38 24.26
C ASN A 87 -6.57 -1.86 24.31
N ASP A 88 -5.94 -1.27 23.29
CA ASP A 88 -5.73 0.17 23.23
C ASP A 88 -7.02 0.90 22.80
N LYS A 89 -7.41 1.93 23.54
CA LYS A 89 -8.59 2.76 23.25
C LYS A 89 -8.53 3.42 21.87
N ARG A 90 -7.33 3.62 21.31
CA ARG A 90 -7.11 4.20 19.99
C ARG A 90 -7.64 3.29 18.87
N VAL A 91 -7.60 1.97 19.08
CA VAL A 91 -8.14 0.99 18.14
C VAL A 91 -9.64 1.21 17.97
N GLU A 92 -10.37 1.36 19.07
CA GLU A 92 -11.81 1.61 19.04
C GLU A 92 -12.14 3.02 18.52
N LEU A 93 -11.40 4.05 18.98
CA LEU A 93 -11.65 5.44 18.62
C LEU A 93 -11.50 5.71 17.11
N HIS A 94 -10.50 5.10 16.47
CA HIS A 94 -10.26 5.25 15.03
C HIS A 94 -10.84 4.08 14.21
N GLY A 95 -11.40 3.08 14.89
CA GLY A 95 -11.88 1.84 14.28
C GLY A 95 -10.76 1.10 13.53
N CYS A 96 -9.57 0.99 14.09
CA CYS A 96 -8.49 0.30 13.42
C CYS A 96 -8.77 -1.20 13.37
N THR A 97 -8.61 -1.81 12.19
CA THR A 97 -8.72 -3.26 11.97
C THR A 97 -7.33 -3.87 11.81
N SER A 98 -7.19 -5.19 11.96
CA SER A 98 -5.90 -5.89 11.76
C SER A 98 -5.46 -5.94 10.30
N THR A 99 -6.43 -5.81 9.39
CA THR A 99 -6.23 -5.75 7.95
C THR A 99 -6.86 -4.47 7.41
N CYS A 100 -6.25 -3.91 6.38
CA CYS A 100 -6.75 -2.72 5.69
C CYS A 100 -6.36 -2.80 4.21
N THR A 101 -6.98 -1.96 3.38
CA THR A 101 -6.75 -1.96 1.95
C THR A 101 -5.81 -0.85 1.52
N VAL A 102 -4.97 -1.14 0.53
CA VAL A 102 -4.09 -0.15 -0.11
C VAL A 102 -4.26 -0.26 -1.61
N VAL A 103 -4.32 0.88 -2.28
CA VAL A 103 -4.54 0.96 -3.73
C VAL A 103 -3.26 1.47 -4.39
N ASN A 104 -2.79 0.75 -5.41
CA ASN A 104 -1.59 1.08 -6.18
C ASN A 104 -0.33 1.26 -5.33
N ASP A 105 -0.10 0.34 -4.39
CA ASP A 105 1.06 0.39 -3.53
C ASP A 105 2.37 0.07 -4.27
N ALA A 106 3.41 0.88 -4.06
CA ALA A 106 4.71 0.71 -4.70
C ALA A 106 5.55 -0.42 -4.07
N ILE A 107 5.25 -0.80 -2.83
CA ILE A 107 5.96 -1.84 -2.10
C ILE A 107 5.23 -3.18 -2.29
N PHE A 108 3.89 -3.16 -2.23
CA PHE A 108 3.02 -4.34 -2.25
C PHE A 108 2.04 -4.34 -3.43
N HIS A 109 2.53 -4.65 -4.62
CA HIS A 109 1.73 -4.61 -5.86
C HIS A 109 0.65 -5.69 -5.98
N THR A 110 0.83 -6.83 -5.32
CA THR A 110 0.04 -8.05 -5.56
C THR A 110 -1.18 -8.20 -4.62
N SER A 111 -1.26 -7.41 -3.55
CA SER A 111 -2.31 -7.54 -2.53
C SER A 111 -3.04 -6.22 -2.31
N GLY A 112 -4.34 -6.19 -2.64
CA GLY A 112 -5.21 -5.06 -2.30
C GLY A 112 -5.47 -4.95 -0.79
N THR A 113 -5.35 -6.05 -0.06
CA THR A 113 -5.53 -6.11 1.41
C THR A 113 -4.20 -6.47 2.08
N LEU A 114 -3.81 -5.69 3.09
CA LEU A 114 -2.56 -5.81 3.83
C LEU A 114 -2.83 -5.90 5.33
N GLU A 115 -1.93 -6.56 6.06
CA GLU A 115 -1.89 -6.47 7.51
C GLU A 115 -1.55 -5.02 7.91
N THR A 116 -2.35 -4.42 8.77
CA THR A 116 -2.15 -3.03 9.22
C THR A 116 -0.80 -2.83 9.89
N ASN A 117 -0.27 -3.86 10.57
CA ASN A 117 1.06 -3.80 11.17
C ASN A 117 2.17 -3.65 10.10
N ARG A 118 2.07 -4.41 9.00
CA ARG A 118 2.97 -4.30 7.85
C ARG A 118 2.81 -2.93 7.18
N PHE A 119 1.58 -2.43 7.02
CA PHE A 119 1.36 -1.08 6.53
C PHE A 119 2.06 -0.02 7.42
N CYS A 120 1.84 -0.09 8.74
CA CYS A 120 2.46 0.83 9.70
C CYS A 120 3.99 0.81 9.61
N PHE A 121 4.58 -0.36 9.40
CA PHE A 121 6.03 -0.51 9.36
C PHE A 121 6.66 0.11 8.10
N TYR A 122 5.99 -0.01 6.94
CA TYR A 122 6.53 0.42 5.65
C TYR A 122 6.12 1.84 5.23
N HIS A 123 4.89 2.25 5.56
CA HIS A 123 4.30 3.50 5.06
C HIS A 123 4.27 4.61 6.10
N CYS A 124 4.56 4.31 7.37
CA CYS A 124 4.47 5.27 8.45
C CYS A 124 5.78 5.40 9.22
N GLN A 125 6.04 6.61 9.70
CA GLN A 125 7.22 6.96 10.48
C GLN A 125 6.87 7.79 11.72
N PRO A 126 7.62 7.66 12.83
CA PRO A 126 7.35 8.41 14.04
C PRO A 126 7.59 9.92 13.87
N ARG A 127 6.63 10.76 14.29
CA ARG A 127 6.69 12.23 14.12
C ARG A 127 7.78 12.93 14.93
N VAL A 128 7.95 12.56 16.20
CA VAL A 128 8.79 13.28 17.16
C VAL A 128 9.98 12.43 17.58
N GLY A 129 11.19 13.00 17.47
CA GLY A 129 12.46 12.32 17.73
C GLY A 129 12.91 11.35 16.64
N GLY A 130 12.15 11.26 15.54
CA GLY A 130 12.43 10.38 14.40
C GLY A 130 12.80 8.97 14.83
N THR A 131 13.81 8.43 14.17
CA THR A 131 14.43 7.15 14.54
C THR A 131 15.47 7.28 15.66
N ALA A 132 15.91 8.50 15.97
CA ALA A 132 17.10 8.79 16.75
C ALA A 132 16.79 9.28 18.18
N SER A 133 16.61 8.32 19.10
CA SER A 133 16.64 8.47 20.58
C SER A 133 15.46 9.18 21.27
N ALA A 134 14.98 8.54 22.35
CA ALA A 134 13.99 9.07 23.30
C ALA A 134 14.32 10.48 23.82
N VAL A 135 15.62 10.78 24.01
CA VAL A 135 16.07 12.07 24.55
C VAL A 135 15.81 13.22 23.57
N ARG A 136 16.03 13.00 22.27
CA ARG A 136 15.68 14.02 21.26
C ARG A 136 14.18 14.19 21.16
N ALA A 137 13.42 13.09 21.27
CA ALA A 137 11.97 13.17 21.31
C ALA A 137 11.46 13.98 22.51
N ALA A 138 12.06 13.79 23.69
CA ALA A 138 11.76 14.53 24.92
C ALA A 138 11.96 16.04 24.77
N ILE A 139 13.11 16.43 24.20
CA ILE A 139 13.47 17.83 23.99
C ILE A 139 12.52 18.46 22.97
N ALA A 140 12.21 17.74 21.88
CA ALA A 140 11.35 18.22 20.82
C ALA A 140 9.87 18.35 21.24
N SER A 141 9.36 17.47 22.10
CA SER A 141 7.95 17.50 22.52
C SER A 141 7.65 18.53 23.61
N GLN A 142 8.68 19.06 24.30
CA GLN A 142 8.55 19.98 25.44
C GLN A 142 7.60 19.48 26.55
N GLN A 143 7.29 18.18 26.59
CA GLN A 143 6.37 17.63 27.58
C GLN A 143 7.09 17.38 28.90
N THR A 144 6.53 17.88 30.01
CA THR A 144 7.07 17.65 31.37
C THR A 144 7.05 16.17 31.76
N SER A 145 6.13 15.37 31.19
CA SER A 145 6.09 13.90 31.33
C SER A 145 7.39 13.22 30.85
N ALA A 146 8.11 13.86 29.93
CA ALA A 146 9.38 13.36 29.43
C ALA A 146 10.48 13.37 30.51
N LEU A 147 10.39 14.25 31.52
CA LEU A 147 11.31 14.28 32.67
C LEU A 147 11.15 13.04 33.57
N TYR A 148 9.93 12.52 33.69
CA TYR A 148 9.63 11.38 34.54
C TYR A 148 9.83 10.04 33.81
N ASN A 149 9.51 9.99 32.52
CA ASN A 149 9.58 8.76 31.70
C ASN A 149 10.87 8.67 30.86
N GLY A 150 11.86 9.53 31.13
CA GLY A 150 13.13 9.57 30.40
C GLY A 150 13.01 9.86 28.90
N GLY A 151 11.94 10.54 28.48
CA GLY A 151 11.69 10.84 27.07
C GLY A 151 11.02 9.73 26.25
N SER A 152 10.64 8.62 26.89
CA SER A 152 9.97 7.52 26.20
C SER A 152 8.51 7.86 25.90
N LEU A 153 8.29 8.64 24.84
CA LEU A 153 6.97 8.95 24.29
C LEU A 153 6.48 7.80 23.40
N VAL A 154 6.20 6.64 23.98
CA VAL A 154 5.61 5.51 23.23
C VAL A 154 4.31 5.91 22.50
N ASP A 155 3.62 6.95 22.98
CA ASP A 155 2.36 7.44 22.41
C ASP A 155 2.53 8.48 21.29
N THR A 156 3.71 8.58 20.69
CA THR A 156 3.96 9.53 19.59
C THR A 156 3.19 9.11 18.34
N GLU A 157 2.54 10.08 17.69
CA GLU A 157 1.83 9.87 16.43
C GLU A 157 2.78 9.47 15.30
N CYS A 158 2.31 8.54 14.46
CA CYS A 158 2.94 8.14 13.23
C CYS A 158 2.38 8.95 12.06
N MET A 159 3.25 9.38 11.14
CA MET A 159 2.88 10.11 9.93
C MET A 159 3.30 9.32 8.71
N SER A 160 2.66 9.58 7.57
CA SER A 160 3.06 8.94 6.31
C SER A 160 4.48 9.31 5.91
N VAL A 161 5.19 8.33 5.37
CA VAL A 161 6.51 8.47 4.77
C VAL A 161 6.36 9.13 3.39
N LEU A 162 7.33 9.98 3.01
CA LEU A 162 7.35 10.55 1.66
C LEU A 162 7.59 9.44 0.61
N PRO A 163 6.92 9.49 -0.56
CA PRO A 163 7.08 8.48 -1.61
C PRO A 163 8.54 8.23 -2.02
N SER A 164 9.37 9.26 -2.08
CA SER A 164 10.79 9.14 -2.44
C SER A 164 11.64 8.32 -1.47
N MET A 165 11.15 8.08 -0.25
CA MET A 165 11.83 7.22 0.73
C MET A 165 11.32 5.77 0.67
N LEU A 166 10.14 5.54 0.07
CA LEU A 166 9.57 4.20 -0.08
C LEU A 166 10.38 3.36 -1.07
N ASP A 167 11.03 3.99 -2.06
CA ASP A 167 11.84 3.32 -3.08
C ASP A 167 12.95 2.42 -2.49
N GLN A 168 13.46 2.77 -1.30
CA GLN A 168 14.48 1.98 -0.59
C GLN A 168 13.93 0.67 -0.04
N ALA A 169 12.63 0.63 0.26
CA ALA A 169 11.98 -0.52 0.85
C ALA A 169 11.43 -1.51 -0.19
N VAL A 170 11.45 -1.14 -1.48
CA VAL A 170 10.95 -1.98 -2.58
C VAL A 170 11.97 -3.08 -2.90
N LEU A 171 11.58 -4.34 -2.68
CA LEU A 171 12.31 -5.50 -3.18
C LEU A 171 11.82 -5.84 -4.59
N GLY A 172 12.70 -6.38 -5.45
CA GLY A 172 12.34 -6.77 -6.82
C GLY A 172 11.35 -7.93 -6.91
N ASP A 173 11.04 -8.61 -5.81
CA ASP A 173 10.00 -9.63 -5.69
C ASP A 173 8.68 -9.07 -5.12
N HIS A 174 8.61 -7.75 -4.87
CA HIS A 174 7.45 -7.04 -4.32
C HIS A 174 7.00 -7.50 -2.93
N ASN A 175 7.91 -8.02 -2.10
CA ASN A 175 7.58 -8.42 -0.73
C ASN A 175 8.08 -7.47 0.37
N GLY A 176 8.62 -6.31 0.00
CA GLY A 176 9.23 -5.37 0.93
C GLY A 176 10.53 -5.90 1.55
N ARG A 177 11.51 -5.02 1.78
CA ARG A 177 12.74 -5.37 2.52
C ARG A 177 12.63 -4.88 3.95
N ASP A 178 12.36 -5.77 4.89
CA ASP A 178 12.14 -5.35 6.29
C ASP A 178 13.35 -4.60 6.86
N ALA A 179 14.55 -5.04 6.46
CA ALA A 179 15.80 -4.40 6.85
C ALA A 179 15.94 -2.99 6.26
N GLU A 180 15.40 -2.71 5.07
CA GLU A 180 15.55 -1.43 4.36
C GLU A 180 14.29 -0.55 4.45
N ALA A 181 13.42 -0.82 5.44
CA ALA A 181 12.24 0.00 5.69
C ALA A 181 12.63 1.48 5.92
N PRO A 182 11.84 2.44 5.43
CA PRO A 182 12.23 3.85 5.39
C PRO A 182 12.50 4.41 6.79
N LEU A 183 13.57 5.19 6.90
CA LEU A 183 13.97 5.84 8.16
C LEU A 183 13.86 7.34 8.00
N SER A 184 13.05 8.02 8.83
CA SER A 184 13.22 9.46 9.02
C SER A 184 14.50 9.72 9.80
N THR A 185 15.42 10.42 9.17
CA THR A 185 16.56 11.07 9.80
C THR A 185 16.13 12.27 10.63
#